data_AF-B0BFK7-F1
#
_entry.id   AF-B0BFK7-F1
#
_cell.length_a   1.000
_cell.length_b   1.000
_cell.length_c   1.000
_cell.angle_alpha   90.00
_cell.angle_beta   90.00
_cell.angle_gamma   90.00
#
_symmetry.space_group_name_H-M   'P 1'
#
loop_
_entity.id
_entity.type
_entity.pdbx_description
1 polymer ?
#
loop_
_entity_poly.entity_id
_entity_poly.type
_entity_poly.pdbx_seq_one_letter_code
_entity_poly.pdbx_strand_id
1 'polypeptide(L)'
;DVRRTDLPVLPVAPVGTHTRSLPAGDVHILWVDDYWDGPVAGVAEWNGKRVWFELIDRNLLGAEDENTQRKYFLISLSEKQLAEEERWHDLFCAHVGTHFDYTGRSDTPTGQTHLFYGPYENRSEPDLSQNEILGTVEL
;
A
#
# COMPACT_ATOMS: atom_id res chain seq x y z
N ASP A 1 6.03 20.90 6.89
CA ASP A 1 7.22 20.34 6.24
C ASP A 1 7.68 19.16 7.10
N VAL A 2 6.99 18.03 6.99
CA VAL A 2 7.25 16.81 7.76
C VAL A 2 7.93 15.86 6.80
N ARG A 3 9.26 15.74 6.92
CA ARG A 3 10.02 14.75 6.17
C ARG A 3 9.76 13.38 6.81
N ARG A 4 8.95 12.54 6.15
CA ARG A 4 8.92 11.08 6.38
C ARG A 4 10.35 10.58 6.12
N THR A 5 11.15 10.36 7.16
CA THR A 5 12.55 9.91 7.00
C THR A 5 12.72 8.40 7.10
N ASP A 6 11.71 7.67 7.56
CA ASP A 6 11.82 6.22 7.75
C ASP A 6 10.85 5.53 6.80
N LEU A 7 11.37 5.11 5.65
CA LEU A 7 10.65 4.25 4.71
C LEU A 7 10.34 2.89 5.36
N PRO A 8 9.26 2.21 4.97
CA PRO A 8 9.03 0.84 5.41
C PRO A 8 10.27 0.01 5.05
N VAL A 9 10.71 -0.83 6.01
CA VAL A 9 11.84 -1.72 5.78
C VAL A 9 11.35 -2.83 4.85
N LEU A 10 11.65 -2.66 3.56
CA LEU A 10 11.25 -3.62 2.54
C LEU A 10 12.00 -4.94 2.72
N PRO A 11 11.39 -6.07 2.32
CA PRO A 11 12.11 -7.32 2.19
C PRO A 11 13.29 -7.11 1.24
N VAL A 12 14.48 -7.39 1.74
CA VAL A 12 15.66 -7.48 0.89
C VAL A 12 15.52 -8.79 0.14
N ALA A 13 15.09 -8.72 -1.12
CA ALA A 13 15.17 -9.88 -2.01
C ALA A 13 16.62 -10.39 -1.96
N PRO A 14 16.87 -11.69 -1.71
CA PRO A 14 18.22 -12.22 -1.76
C PRO A 14 18.86 -11.83 -3.09
N VAL A 15 20.10 -11.32 -3.05
CA VAL A 15 20.83 -10.88 -4.24
C VAL A 15 20.84 -12.03 -5.26
N GLY A 16 20.22 -11.81 -6.42
CA GLY A 16 20.06 -12.82 -7.49
C GLY A 16 18.70 -13.49 -7.58
N THR A 17 17.74 -13.16 -6.72
CA THR A 17 16.36 -13.65 -6.84
C THR A 17 15.66 -12.86 -7.95
N HIS A 18 15.48 -13.49 -9.11
CA HIS A 18 14.66 -12.91 -10.18
C HIS A 18 13.20 -12.94 -9.71
N THR A 19 12.72 -11.80 -9.20
CA THR A 19 11.31 -11.64 -8.87
C THR A 19 10.50 -11.77 -10.17
N ARG A 20 9.66 -12.80 -10.24
CA ARG A 20 8.77 -13.07 -11.38
C ARG A 20 7.90 -11.84 -11.67
N SER A 21 7.73 -11.52 -12.96
CA SER A 21 6.68 -10.59 -13.39
C SER A 21 5.31 -11.27 -13.36
N LEU A 22 4.31 -10.59 -12.83
CA LEU A 22 2.93 -11.04 -12.69
C LEU A 22 2.04 -10.29 -13.69
N PRO A 23 1.04 -10.94 -14.29
CA PRO A 23 0.07 -10.25 -15.14
C PRO A 23 -0.74 -9.23 -14.35
N ALA A 24 -0.82 -7.99 -14.85
CA ALA A 24 -1.59 -6.92 -14.22
C ALA A 24 -3.08 -7.25 -14.04
N GLY A 25 -3.66 -7.99 -15.00
CA GLY A 25 -5.08 -8.38 -14.97
C GLY A 25 -5.46 -9.33 -13.82
N ASP A 26 -4.49 -9.93 -13.13
CA ASP A 26 -4.73 -10.82 -11.99
C ASP A 26 -4.70 -10.07 -10.65
N VAL A 27 -4.41 -8.76 -10.65
CA VAL A 27 -4.24 -7.94 -9.45
C VAL A 27 -5.36 -6.90 -9.38
N HIS A 28 -6.05 -6.87 -8.25
CA HIS A 28 -7.13 -5.91 -7.99
C HIS A 28 -6.79 -5.08 -6.76
N ILE A 29 -6.48 -3.79 -6.94
CA ILE A 29 -6.24 -2.89 -5.81
C ILE A 29 -7.56 -2.77 -5.01
N LEU A 30 -7.49 -3.04 -3.72
CA LEU A 30 -8.63 -2.92 -2.81
C LEU A 30 -8.67 -1.54 -2.17
N TRP A 31 -7.51 -1.05 -1.72
CA TRP A 31 -7.37 0.29 -1.17
C TRP A 31 -5.92 0.76 -1.15
N VAL A 32 -5.72 2.07 -0.96
CA VAL A 32 -4.40 2.74 -0.99
C VAL A 32 -4.10 3.41 0.35
N ASP A 33 -2.86 3.30 0.84
CA ASP A 33 -2.40 3.88 2.12
C ASP A 33 -1.76 5.28 1.97
N ASP A 34 -1.62 5.81 0.74
CA ASP A 34 -1.01 7.14 0.51
C ASP A 34 -1.86 8.03 -0.41
N TYR A 35 -1.85 9.33 -0.11
CA TYR A 35 -2.83 10.32 -0.59
C TYR A 35 -2.33 11.16 -1.76
N TRP A 36 -1.04 11.52 -1.82
CA TRP A 36 -0.59 12.64 -2.65
C TRP A 36 0.02 12.25 -4.00
N ASP A 37 0.76 11.15 -4.05
CA ASP A 37 1.61 10.82 -5.22
C ASP A 37 1.01 9.70 -6.09
N GLY A 38 -0.28 9.44 -5.94
CA GLY A 38 -0.99 8.28 -6.49
C GLY A 38 -0.70 7.00 -5.69
N PRO A 39 -1.07 5.82 -6.21
CA PRO A 39 -0.87 4.57 -5.50
C PRO A 39 0.61 4.28 -5.28
N VAL A 40 1.08 4.42 -4.04
CA VAL A 40 2.45 4.07 -3.62
C VAL A 40 2.45 2.74 -2.89
N ALA A 41 1.48 2.54 -2.01
CA ALA A 41 1.32 1.32 -1.25
C ALA A 41 -0.14 1.09 -0.85
N GLY A 42 -0.46 -0.12 -0.42
CA GLY A 42 -1.78 -0.49 0.09
C GLY A 42 -2.04 -1.98 -0.05
N VAL A 43 -3.32 -2.35 -0.02
CA VAL A 43 -3.73 -3.76 -0.16
C VAL A 43 -4.39 -3.99 -1.51
N ALA A 44 -3.99 -5.11 -2.12
CA ALA A 44 -4.58 -5.66 -3.33
C ALA A 44 -5.03 -7.11 -3.10
N GLU A 45 -5.88 -7.61 -3.99
CA GLU A 45 -6.19 -9.03 -4.13
C GLU A 45 -5.39 -9.60 -5.31
N TRP A 46 -4.77 -10.76 -5.08
CA TRP A 46 -4.13 -11.56 -6.13
C TRP A 46 -4.36 -13.05 -5.85
N ASN A 47 -4.88 -13.79 -6.82
CA ASN A 47 -5.26 -15.21 -6.68
C ASN A 47 -6.15 -15.48 -5.43
N GLY A 48 -7.12 -14.60 -5.17
CA GLY A 48 -8.05 -14.70 -4.04
C GLY A 48 -7.39 -14.51 -2.67
N LYS A 49 -6.17 -13.97 -2.62
CA LYS A 49 -5.46 -13.62 -1.37
C LYS A 49 -5.21 -12.12 -1.31
N ARG A 50 -5.37 -11.55 -0.11
CA ARG A 50 -4.95 -10.17 0.16
C ARG A 50 -3.43 -10.11 0.29
N VAL A 51 -2.83 -9.16 -0.40
CA VAL A 51 -1.38 -8.93 -0.47
C VAL A 51 -1.13 -7.43 -0.31
N TRP A 52 0.03 -7.08 0.23
CA TRP A 52 0.52 -5.71 0.19
C TRP A 52 1.12 -5.42 -1.17
N PHE A 53 0.83 -4.27 -1.76
CA PHE A 53 1.59 -3.76 -2.88
C PHE A 53 2.45 -2.57 -2.44
N GLU A 54 3.65 -2.45 -2.99
CA GLU A 54 4.58 -1.36 -2.69
C GLU A 54 5.32 -0.94 -3.96
N LEU A 55 5.37 0.36 -4.24
CA LEU A 55 6.08 0.92 -5.37
C LEU A 55 7.59 0.64 -5.25
N ILE A 56 8.18 0.06 -6.30
CA ILE A 56 9.60 -0.34 -6.30
C ILE A 56 10.52 0.89 -6.37
N ASP A 57 10.18 1.85 -7.22
CA ASP A 57 10.98 3.05 -7.44
C ASP A 57 10.15 4.31 -7.18
N ARG A 58 10.34 4.88 -5.97
CA ARG A 58 9.68 6.12 -5.58
C ARG A 58 10.24 7.35 -6.31
N ASN A 59 11.33 7.25 -7.08
CA ASN A 59 11.76 8.35 -7.97
C ASN A 59 10.80 8.54 -9.16
N LEU A 60 9.91 7.57 -9.41
CA LEU A 60 8.83 7.70 -10.38
C LEU A 60 7.63 8.49 -9.83
N LEU A 61 7.64 8.87 -8.55
CA LEU A 61 6.62 9.77 -7.99
C LEU A 61 6.78 11.16 -8.60
N GLY A 62 5.69 11.70 -9.14
CA GLY A 62 5.69 13.01 -9.80
C GLY A 62 6.31 13.02 -11.20
N ALA A 63 6.65 11.88 -11.79
CA ALA A 63 7.00 11.81 -13.20
C ALA A 63 5.79 12.28 -14.03
N GLU A 64 5.95 13.38 -14.78
CA GLU A 64 4.87 14.01 -15.57
C GLU A 64 4.45 13.18 -16.80
N ASP A 65 5.16 12.09 -17.11
CA ASP A 65 4.82 11.22 -18.23
C ASP A 65 3.76 10.19 -17.81
N GLU A 66 2.52 10.43 -18.25
CA GLU A 66 1.36 9.55 -18.10
C GLU A 66 1.60 8.12 -18.66
N ASN A 67 2.66 7.92 -19.45
CA ASN A 67 3.05 6.60 -19.96
C ASN A 67 4.04 5.83 -19.06
N THR A 68 4.46 6.42 -17.94
CA THR A 68 5.38 5.76 -17.00
C THR A 68 4.62 4.67 -16.23
N GLN A 69 4.74 3.42 -16.70
CA GLN A 69 4.19 2.27 -15.97
C GLN A 69 4.89 2.13 -14.63
N ARG A 70 4.11 2.11 -13.55
CA ARG A 70 4.65 1.98 -12.19
C ARG A 70 4.80 0.50 -11.87
N LYS A 71 5.98 0.13 -11.37
CA LYS A 71 6.28 -1.25 -10.99
C LYS A 71 6.16 -1.41 -9.48
N TYR A 72 5.44 -2.43 -9.05
CA TYR A 72 5.16 -2.72 -7.65
C TYR A 72 5.67 -4.10 -7.26
N PHE A 73 6.13 -4.25 -6.01
CA PHE A 73 6.22 -5.55 -5.37
C PHE A 73 4.84 -5.99 -4.90
N LEU A 74 4.52 -7.29 -5.04
CA LEU A 74 3.45 -7.92 -4.28
C LEU A 74 4.05 -8.72 -3.14
N ILE A 75 3.63 -8.42 -1.92
CA ILE A 75 4.23 -8.93 -0.69
C ILE A 75 3.14 -9.64 0.11
N SER A 76 3.40 -10.88 0.51
CA SER A 76 2.50 -11.59 1.41
C SER A 76 2.48 -10.92 2.78
N LEU A 77 1.31 -10.76 3.40
CA LEU A 77 1.21 -10.30 4.79
C LEU A 77 0.89 -11.47 5.72
N SER A 78 1.45 -11.45 6.93
CA SER A 78 0.92 -12.27 8.01
C SER A 78 -0.49 -11.80 8.39
N GLU A 79 -1.29 -12.69 8.99
CA GLU A 79 -2.64 -12.34 9.45
C GLU A 79 -2.63 -11.13 10.40
N LYS A 80 -1.61 -11.02 11.25
CA LYS A 80 -1.46 -9.90 12.18
C LYS A 80 -1.15 -8.60 11.46
N GLN A 81 -0.25 -8.61 10.48
CA GLN A 81 0.05 -7.42 9.67
C GLN A 81 -1.20 -6.99 8.91
N LEU A 82 -1.85 -7.90 8.19
CA LEU A 82 -3.08 -7.59 7.45
C LEU A 82 -4.18 -7.02 8.37
N ALA A 83 -4.39 -7.59 9.55
CA ALA A 83 -5.38 -7.09 10.50
C ALA A 83 -5.06 -5.67 11.00
N GLU A 84 -3.79 -5.35 11.21
CA GLU A 84 -3.35 -4.01 11.61
C GLU A 84 -3.54 -3.00 10.46
N GLU A 85 -3.20 -3.39 9.24
CA GLU A 85 -3.40 -2.60 8.03
C GLU A 85 -4.89 -2.30 7.79
N GLU A 86 -5.75 -3.32 7.85
CA GLU A 86 -7.20 -3.14 7.73
C GLU A 86 -7.75 -2.26 8.85
N ARG A 87 -7.23 -2.36 10.08
CA ARG A 87 -7.63 -1.48 11.20
C ARG A 87 -7.32 -0.01 10.90
N TRP A 88 -6.16 0.29 10.33
CA TRP A 88 -5.81 1.67 9.96
C TRP A 88 -6.67 2.18 8.82
N HIS A 89 -6.91 1.36 7.80
CA HIS A 89 -7.80 1.70 6.70
C HIS A 89 -9.25 1.93 7.15
N ASP A 90 -9.75 1.11 8.07
CA ASP A 90 -11.08 1.30 8.67
C ASP A 90 -11.18 2.64 9.41
N LEU A 91 -10.15 3.01 10.18
CA LEU A 91 -10.09 4.32 10.85
C LEU A 91 -10.03 5.47 9.84
N PHE A 92 -9.28 5.30 8.75
CA PHE A 92 -9.24 6.26 7.65
C PHE A 92 -10.63 6.46 7.05
N CYS A 93 -11.33 5.38 6.70
CA CYS A 93 -12.68 5.43 6.14
C CYS A 93 -13.67 6.12 7.09
N ALA A 94 -13.63 5.80 8.39
CA ALA A 94 -14.53 6.36 9.39
C ALA A 94 -14.32 7.87 9.66
N HIS A 95 -13.08 8.36 9.55
CA HIS A 95 -12.72 9.72 9.97
C HIS A 95 -12.36 10.66 8.82
N VAL A 96 -11.90 10.13 7.69
CA VAL A 96 -11.41 10.89 6.53
C VAL A 96 -12.30 10.64 5.31
N GLY A 97 -12.65 9.39 5.03
CA GLY A 97 -13.59 9.00 3.97
C GLY A 97 -13.05 7.88 3.08
N THR A 98 -13.79 7.54 2.02
CA THR A 98 -13.57 6.31 1.22
C THR A 98 -12.95 6.56 -0.16
N HIS A 99 -12.32 7.71 -0.39
CA HIS A 99 -11.78 8.08 -1.71
C HIS A 99 -10.58 7.24 -2.17
N PHE A 100 -9.99 6.45 -1.27
CA PHE A 100 -8.98 5.41 -1.58
C PHE A 100 -9.45 4.00 -1.26
N ASP A 101 -10.75 3.80 -1.07
CA ASP A 101 -11.35 2.48 -0.93
C ASP A 101 -12.04 2.11 -2.25
N TYR A 102 -11.56 1.04 -2.89
CA TYR A 102 -12.13 0.49 -4.12
C TYR A 102 -12.99 -0.74 -3.88
N THR A 103 -13.24 -1.09 -2.62
CA THR A 103 -14.11 -2.22 -2.24
C THR A 103 -15.59 -1.88 -2.35
N GLY A 104 -15.92 -0.60 -2.62
CA GLY A 104 -17.28 -0.11 -2.75
C GLY A 104 -17.93 0.22 -1.41
N ARG A 105 -17.13 0.39 -0.35
CA ARG A 105 -17.63 0.79 0.96
C ARG A 105 -18.25 2.18 0.90
N SER A 106 -19.46 2.33 1.44
CA SER A 106 -20.14 3.62 1.57
C SER A 106 -20.15 4.04 3.04
N ASP A 107 -19.03 4.59 3.50
CA ASP A 107 -18.95 5.21 4.82
C ASP A 107 -19.14 6.72 4.70
N THR A 108 -20.01 7.27 5.53
CA THR A 108 -20.11 8.73 5.71
C THR A 108 -19.09 9.13 6.76
N PRO A 109 -17.99 9.81 6.38
CA PRO A 109 -16.95 10.16 7.35
C PRO A 109 -17.50 11.13 8.40
N THR A 110 -17.05 10.96 9.64
CA THR A 110 -17.41 11.83 10.77
C THR A 110 -16.89 13.27 10.61
N GLY A 111 -15.93 13.50 9.70
CA GLY A 111 -15.20 14.76 9.56
C GLY A 111 -14.18 15.03 10.67
N GLN A 112 -14.02 14.10 11.61
CA GLN A 112 -13.07 14.19 12.73
C GLN A 112 -11.69 13.67 12.32
N THR A 113 -11.10 14.24 11.27
CA THR A 113 -9.86 13.74 10.64
C THR A 113 -8.67 13.64 11.59
N HIS A 114 -8.62 14.47 12.65
CA HIS A 114 -7.60 14.41 13.69
C HIS A 114 -7.57 13.09 14.48
N LEU A 115 -8.70 12.36 14.55
CA LEU A 115 -8.77 11.03 15.18
C LEU A 115 -8.05 9.96 14.37
N PHE A 116 -7.83 10.21 13.08
CA PHE A 116 -6.96 9.39 12.25
C PHE A 116 -5.53 9.93 12.23
N TYR A 117 -5.34 11.18 11.77
CA TYR A 117 -3.99 11.69 11.49
C TYR A 117 -3.10 11.81 12.74
N GLY A 118 -3.65 12.17 13.90
CA GLY A 118 -2.85 12.28 15.14
C GLY A 118 -2.25 10.94 15.58
N PRO A 119 -3.07 9.88 15.74
CA PRO A 119 -2.54 8.54 15.99
C PRO A 119 -1.67 7.99 14.86
N TYR A 120 -2.06 8.22 13.60
CA TYR A 120 -1.36 7.70 12.43
C TYR A 120 0.06 8.27 12.29
N GLU A 121 0.30 9.54 12.65
CA GLU A 121 1.63 10.15 12.67
C GLU A 121 2.60 9.42 13.61
N ASN A 122 2.08 8.74 14.64
CA ASN A 122 2.87 7.99 15.62
C ASN A 122 2.87 6.47 15.35
N ARG A 123 2.26 6.04 14.24
CA ARG A 123 2.23 4.64 13.83
C ARG A 123 3.62 4.19 13.44
N SER A 124 4.01 2.98 13.87
CA SER A 124 5.19 2.32 13.32
C SER A 124 4.87 1.79 11.92
N GLU A 125 5.73 2.12 10.95
CA GLU A 125 5.67 1.53 9.60
C GLU A 125 5.72 -0.01 9.69
N PRO A 126 5.02 -0.73 8.80
CA PRO A 126 5.05 -2.17 8.81
C PRO A 126 6.47 -2.68 8.51
N ASP A 127 6.99 -3.55 9.37
CA ASP A 127 8.22 -4.30 9.08
C ASP A 127 7.88 -5.41 8.09
N LEU A 128 8.30 -5.24 6.84
CA LEU A 128 8.09 -6.20 5.76
C LEU A 128 9.35 -7.02 5.47
N SER A 129 10.42 -6.85 6.25
CA SER A 129 11.74 -7.41 5.97
C SER A 129 11.77 -8.94 5.89
N GLN A 130 10.82 -9.60 6.58
CA GLN A 130 10.69 -11.06 6.65
C GLN A 130 9.57 -11.60 5.75
N ASN A 131 8.87 -10.74 5.02
CA ASN A 131 7.73 -11.13 4.21
C ASN A 131 8.18 -11.68 2.84
N GLU A 132 7.45 -12.67 2.33
CA GLU A 132 7.72 -13.23 1.00
C GLU A 132 7.26 -12.24 -0.08
N ILE A 133 8.17 -11.92 -1.00
CA ILE A 133 7.85 -11.22 -2.25
C ILE A 133 7.31 -12.26 -3.25
N LEU A 134 6.03 -12.13 -3.60
CA LEU A 134 5.32 -13.03 -4.49
C LEU A 134 5.63 -12.77 -5.97
N GLY A 135 5.98 -11.52 -6.30
CA GLY A 135 6.25 -11.10 -7.66
C GLY A 135 6.37 -9.59 -7.79
N THR A 136 6.54 -9.14 -9.03
CA THR A 136 6.37 -7.73 -9.42
C THR A 136 5.24 -7.59 -10.41
N VAL A 137 4.55 -6.45 -10.39
CA VAL A 137 3.49 -6.14 -11.34
C VAL A 137 3.65 -4.71 -11.85
N GLU A 138 3.28 -4.47 -13.10
CA GLU A 138 3.20 -3.13 -13.68
C GLU A 138 1.72 -2.73 -13.75
N LEU A 139 1.37 -1.65 -13.06
CA LEU A 139 0.00 -1.11 -12.96
C LEU A 139 -0.05 0.33 -13.49
#